data_AF-A0A9N9J673-F1
#
_entry.id   AF-A0A9N9J673-F1
#
_cell.length_a   1.000
_cell.length_b   1.000
_cell.length_c   1.000
_cell.angle_alpha   90.00
_cell.angle_beta   90.00
_cell.angle_gamma   90.00
#
_symmetry.space_group_name_H-M   'P 1'
#
loop_
_entity.id
_entity.type
_entity.pdbx_description
1 polymer ?
#
loop_
_entity_poly.entity_id
_entity_poly.type
_entity_poly.pdbx_seq_one_letter_code
_entity_poly.pdbx_strand_id
1 'polypeptide(L)'
;MNHPASPAFPFRLLICGGSDSRKTNMILNLLLGNKIQCLFKEKKGERYVKNDDLVLIRKHIHEPKWILVKNCYKIFSKGPDRENVIFRALKADAIPDVTKFSPDRNTVVIFEDLCAESKKIQDRIVPYFISGRHQGVSSIYVSQKYTQTPKIIRENISHLALFRGSGSRDDISRVVHQYTDNPKKASKIIDKHLRE
;
A
#
# COMPACT_ATOMS: atom_id res chain seq x y z
N MET A 1 -8.08 -13.68 10.75
CA MET A 1 -7.12 -14.08 9.69
C MET A 1 -7.26 -13.12 8.53
N ASN A 2 -6.15 -12.76 7.87
CA ASN A 2 -6.19 -12.07 6.58
C ASN A 2 -6.57 -13.06 5.48
N HIS A 3 -7.09 -12.55 4.37
CA HIS A 3 -7.41 -13.39 3.21
C HIS A 3 -6.11 -14.10 2.71
N PRO A 4 -6.13 -15.38 2.30
CA PRO A 4 -4.93 -16.14 1.95
C PRO A 4 -4.07 -15.50 0.85
N ALA A 5 -4.70 -14.75 -0.05
CA ALA A 5 -4.03 -14.02 -1.13
C ALA A 5 -3.50 -12.62 -0.71
N SER A 6 -3.64 -12.24 0.56
CA SER A 6 -3.18 -10.94 1.07
C SER A 6 -1.86 -11.07 1.83
N PRO A 7 -1.02 -10.03 1.84
CA PRO A 7 0.22 -10.06 2.59
C PRO A 7 -0.04 -10.26 4.08
N ALA A 8 0.78 -11.11 4.72
CA ALA A 8 0.77 -11.28 6.16
C ALA A 8 1.28 -10.01 6.84
N PHE A 9 0.70 -9.65 7.99
CA PHE A 9 1.17 -8.54 8.78
C PHE A 9 2.44 -8.93 9.56
N PRO A 10 3.42 -8.02 9.73
CA PRO A 10 3.58 -6.75 9.01
C PRO A 10 4.19 -6.95 7.62
N PHE A 11 3.83 -6.10 6.65
CA PHE A 11 4.36 -6.12 5.29
C PHE A 11 4.89 -4.77 4.82
N ARG A 12 5.74 -4.79 3.80
CA ARG A 12 6.32 -3.62 3.13
C ARG A 12 6.06 -3.75 1.63
N LEU A 13 5.13 -2.97 1.11
CA LEU A 13 4.63 -3.06 -0.26
C LEU A 13 5.01 -1.80 -1.04
N LEU A 14 5.63 -1.99 -2.19
CA LEU A 14 5.82 -0.94 -3.19
C LEU A 14 4.84 -1.16 -4.35
N ILE A 15 4.12 -0.11 -4.73
CA ILE A 15 3.22 -0.11 -5.88
C ILE A 15 3.74 0.91 -6.89
N CYS A 16 4.06 0.48 -8.10
CA CYS A 16 4.53 1.34 -9.19
C CYS A 16 3.59 1.28 -10.39
N GLY A 17 3.47 2.37 -11.15
CA GLY A 17 2.59 2.46 -12.31
C GLY A 17 2.32 3.90 -12.73
N GLY A 18 2.03 4.12 -14.01
CA GLY A 18 1.77 5.47 -14.53
C GLY A 18 0.55 6.15 -13.89
N SER A 19 0.33 7.43 -14.19
CA SER A 19 -0.94 8.08 -13.88
C SER A 19 -2.11 7.27 -14.44
N ASP A 20 -3.23 7.25 -13.70
CA ASP A 20 -4.45 6.51 -14.06
C ASP A 20 -4.31 4.98 -14.21
N SER A 21 -3.16 4.41 -13.83
CA SER A 21 -2.93 2.95 -13.84
C SER A 21 -3.67 2.20 -12.73
N ARG A 22 -4.60 2.86 -12.01
CA ARG A 22 -5.46 2.29 -10.97
C ARG A 22 -4.75 1.76 -9.71
N LYS A 23 -3.51 2.21 -9.42
CA LYS A 23 -2.75 1.85 -8.20
C LYS A 23 -3.57 2.02 -6.92
N THR A 24 -4.20 3.18 -6.76
CA THR A 24 -5.06 3.49 -5.61
C THR A 24 -6.23 2.52 -5.52
N ASN A 25 -6.82 2.07 -6.64
CA ASN A 25 -7.92 1.10 -6.61
C ASN A 25 -7.47 -0.27 -6.08
N MET A 26 -6.24 -0.70 -6.38
CA MET A 26 -5.68 -1.92 -5.77
C MET A 26 -5.57 -1.78 -4.25
N ILE A 27 -5.08 -0.64 -3.76
CA ILE A 27 -5.01 -0.34 -2.32
C ILE A 27 -6.42 -0.40 -1.70
N LEU A 28 -7.41 0.25 -2.33
CA LEU A 28 -8.79 0.24 -1.86
C LEU A 28 -9.35 -1.19 -1.79
N ASN A 29 -9.11 -2.02 -2.80
CA ASN A 29 -9.54 -3.42 -2.80
C ASN A 29 -8.88 -4.22 -1.68
N LEU A 30 -7.60 -4.00 -1.39
CA LEU A 30 -6.91 -4.64 -0.27
C LEU A 30 -7.53 -4.22 1.08
N LEU A 31 -7.77 -2.92 1.27
CA LEU A 31 -8.25 -2.38 2.55
C LEU A 31 -9.72 -2.66 2.81
N LEU A 32 -10.56 -2.67 1.79
CA LEU A 32 -12.02 -2.78 1.94
C LEU A 32 -12.54 -4.19 1.62
N GLY A 33 -11.81 -4.96 0.81
CA GLY A 33 -12.21 -6.28 0.33
C GLY A 33 -13.62 -6.28 -0.25
N ASN A 34 -14.39 -7.33 0.03
CA ASN A 34 -15.80 -7.41 -0.35
C ASN A 34 -16.75 -6.90 0.75
N LYS A 35 -16.22 -6.41 1.89
CA LYS A 35 -17.00 -6.07 3.09
C LYS A 35 -18.13 -5.10 2.82
N ILE A 36 -17.86 -4.00 2.12
CA ILE A 36 -18.88 -2.99 1.82
C ILE A 36 -20.00 -3.56 0.94
N GLN A 37 -19.64 -4.32 -0.09
CA GLN A 37 -20.62 -4.94 -0.98
C GLN A 37 -21.51 -5.94 -0.23
N CYS A 38 -20.93 -6.75 0.66
CA CYS A 38 -21.70 -7.70 1.47
C CYS A 38 -22.58 -6.99 2.50
N LEU A 39 -22.13 -5.89 3.11
CA LEU A 39 -22.95 -5.10 4.03
C LEU A 39 -24.24 -4.57 3.37
N PHE A 40 -24.17 -4.11 2.13
CA PHE A 40 -25.36 -3.71 1.35
C PHE A 40 -26.31 -4.87 1.04
N LYS A 41 -25.82 -6.11 1.09
CA LYS A 41 -26.60 -7.34 0.89
C LYS A 41 -26.98 -8.02 2.21
N GLU A 42 -26.78 -7.34 3.34
CA GLU A 42 -27.00 -7.88 4.70
C GLU A 42 -26.23 -9.18 4.96
N LYS A 43 -25.08 -9.35 4.29
CA LYS A 43 -24.19 -10.50 4.43
C LYS A 43 -22.90 -10.09 5.12
N LYS A 44 -22.27 -11.06 5.79
CA LYS A 44 -20.91 -10.89 6.31
C LYS A 44 -19.92 -10.86 5.15
N GLY A 45 -19.10 -9.82 5.13
CA GLY A 45 -17.97 -9.71 4.21
C GLY A 45 -16.70 -9.33 4.96
N GLU A 46 -15.59 -9.33 4.23
CA GLU A 46 -14.25 -9.28 4.81
C GLU A 46 -13.39 -8.22 4.13
N ARG A 47 -12.51 -7.62 4.94
CA ARG A 47 -11.38 -6.84 4.45
C ARG A 47 -10.25 -7.82 4.15
N TYR A 48 -9.59 -7.66 3.00
CA TYR A 48 -8.51 -8.57 2.61
C TYR A 48 -7.26 -8.36 3.45
N VAL A 49 -6.92 -7.08 3.69
CA VAL A 49 -5.95 -6.64 4.68
C VAL A 49 -6.73 -6.07 5.87
N LYS A 50 -6.83 -6.86 6.96
CA LYS A 50 -7.45 -6.41 8.19
C LYS A 50 -6.43 -5.65 9.03
N ASN A 51 -6.74 -4.41 9.37
CA ASN A 51 -5.90 -3.52 10.17
C ASN A 51 -6.73 -2.72 11.16
N ASP A 52 -6.12 -2.38 12.28
CA ASP A 52 -6.73 -1.60 13.36
C ASP A 52 -6.60 -0.10 13.05
N ASP A 53 -5.44 0.34 12.56
CA ASP A 53 -5.23 1.74 12.19
C ASP A 53 -4.84 1.88 10.72
N LEU A 54 -5.40 2.88 10.05
CA LEU A 54 -5.04 3.27 8.69
C LEU A 54 -4.60 4.73 8.69
N VAL A 55 -3.33 4.97 8.32
CA VAL A 55 -2.76 6.31 8.21
C VAL A 55 -2.39 6.57 6.75
N LEU A 56 -3.13 7.48 6.12
CA LEU A 56 -2.82 7.99 4.79
C LEU A 56 -1.92 9.22 4.92
N ILE A 57 -0.80 9.23 4.21
CA ILE A 57 0.13 10.35 4.15
C ILE A 57 0.29 10.74 2.70
N ARG A 58 -0.14 11.96 2.37
CA ARG A 58 -0.08 12.48 1.00
C ARG A 58 -0.11 14.00 0.95
N LYS A 59 0.16 14.56 -0.24
CA LYS A 59 0.10 16.01 -0.47
C LYS A 59 -1.33 16.57 -0.46
N HIS A 60 -2.28 15.89 -1.12
CA HIS A 60 -3.66 16.34 -1.29
C HIS A 60 -4.67 15.38 -0.61
N ILE A 61 -5.04 15.67 0.63
CA ILE A 61 -5.80 14.72 1.48
C ILE A 61 -7.31 14.62 1.18
N HIS A 62 -7.87 15.47 0.32
CA HIS A 62 -9.33 15.60 0.11
C HIS A 62 -9.87 14.95 -1.17
N GLU A 63 -9.16 13.99 -1.75
CA GLU A 63 -9.67 13.31 -2.94
C GLU A 63 -10.86 12.38 -2.65
N PRO A 64 -11.84 12.29 -3.57
CA PRO A 64 -13.07 11.50 -3.38
C PRO A 64 -12.85 10.05 -2.94
N LYS A 65 -11.83 9.37 -3.50
CA LYS A 65 -11.52 7.97 -3.18
C LYS A 65 -11.15 7.76 -1.71
N TRP A 66 -10.43 8.71 -1.11
CA TRP A 66 -10.03 8.63 0.29
C TRP A 66 -11.13 9.11 1.23
N ILE A 67 -12.01 10.00 0.78
CA ILE A 67 -13.25 10.32 1.48
C ILE A 67 -14.14 9.07 1.58
N LEU A 68 -14.25 8.29 0.49
CA LEU A 68 -14.94 6.99 0.50
C LEU A 68 -14.33 6.05 1.55
N VAL A 69 -13.00 5.85 1.54
CA VAL A 69 -12.32 5.00 2.53
C VAL A 69 -12.58 5.47 3.96
N LYS A 70 -12.49 6.78 4.23
CA LYS A 70 -12.81 7.37 5.54
C LYS A 70 -14.24 7.02 5.98
N ASN A 71 -15.20 7.13 5.07
CA ASN A 71 -16.60 6.81 5.35
C ASN A 71 -16.79 5.30 5.60
N CYS A 72 -16.12 4.44 4.84
CA CYS A 72 -16.13 2.99 5.10
C CYS A 72 -15.60 2.65 6.49
N TYR A 73 -14.49 3.25 6.93
CA TYR A 73 -13.95 3.04 8.28
C TYR A 73 -14.89 3.54 9.39
N LYS A 74 -15.64 4.62 9.15
CA LYS A 74 -16.70 5.06 10.08
C LYS A 74 -17.84 4.05 10.17
N ILE A 75 -18.23 3.43 9.06
CA ILE A 75 -19.23 2.37 9.04
C ILE A 75 -18.71 1.15 9.82
N PHE A 76 -17.47 0.74 9.57
CA PHE A 76 -16.86 -0.40 10.27
C PHE A 76 -16.77 -0.21 11.79
N SER A 77 -16.53 1.02 12.26
CA SER A 77 -16.43 1.35 13.69
C SER A 77 -17.77 1.59 14.40
N LYS A 78 -18.89 1.63 13.66
CA LYS A 78 -20.25 1.87 14.19
C LYS A 78 -21.26 0.77 13.86
N GLY A 79 -20.92 -0.14 12.95
CA GLY A 79 -21.80 -1.20 12.48
C GLY A 79 -22.08 -2.27 13.55
N PRO A 80 -22.97 -3.23 13.23
CA PRO A 80 -23.35 -4.31 14.13
C PRO A 80 -22.14 -5.17 14.54
N ASP A 81 -21.25 -5.48 13.59
CA ASP A 81 -19.94 -6.11 13.84
C ASP A 81 -18.87 -5.03 14.10
N ARG A 82 -19.03 -4.28 15.20
CA ARG A 82 -18.19 -3.11 15.51
C ARG A 82 -16.70 -3.48 15.54
N GLU A 83 -15.91 -2.88 14.66
CA GLU A 83 -14.46 -3.02 14.64
C GLU A 83 -13.76 -1.86 15.36
N ASN A 84 -12.70 -2.14 16.10
CA ASN A 84 -11.86 -1.12 16.73
C ASN A 84 -10.89 -0.49 15.72
N VAL A 85 -11.44 0.24 14.74
CA VAL A 85 -10.69 0.80 13.62
C VAL A 85 -10.61 2.32 13.61
N ILE A 86 -9.46 2.86 13.21
CA ILE A 86 -9.23 4.30 13.08
C ILE A 86 -8.66 4.64 11.70
N PHE A 87 -9.18 5.70 11.08
CA PHE A 87 -8.63 6.28 9.86
C PHE A 87 -8.10 7.69 10.12
N ARG A 88 -6.88 7.98 9.67
CA ARG A 88 -6.26 9.32 9.72
C ARG A 88 -5.66 9.65 8.36
N ALA A 89 -5.81 10.91 7.94
CA ALA A 89 -5.14 11.44 6.76
C ALA A 89 -4.25 12.61 7.18
N LEU A 90 -2.98 12.57 6.81
CA LEU A 90 -1.94 13.51 7.19
C LEU A 90 -1.27 14.08 5.94
N LYS A 91 -0.77 15.32 6.06
CA LYS A 91 0.10 15.94 5.07
C LYS A 91 1.53 15.43 5.20
N ALA A 92 2.34 15.64 4.16
CA ALA A 92 3.73 15.17 4.09
C ALA A 92 4.62 15.72 5.24
N ASP A 93 4.39 16.96 5.66
CA ASP A 93 5.10 17.59 6.78
C ASP A 93 4.73 17.01 8.16
N ALA A 94 3.60 16.33 8.26
CA ALA A 94 3.07 15.74 9.49
C ALA A 94 3.34 14.23 9.63
N ILE A 95 4.29 13.65 8.88
CA ILE A 95 4.67 12.24 9.02
C ILE A 95 5.07 11.92 10.47
N PRO A 96 4.35 11.04 11.19
CA PRO A 96 4.73 10.71 12.56
C PRO A 96 6.06 9.97 12.60
N ASP A 97 6.70 9.98 13.77
CA ASP A 97 7.83 9.08 14.01
C ASP A 97 7.31 7.64 14.07
N VAL A 98 7.98 6.71 13.39
CA VAL A 98 7.59 5.30 13.36
C VAL A 98 7.59 4.67 14.76
N THR A 99 8.43 5.16 15.67
CA THR A 99 8.54 4.69 17.06
C THR A 99 7.33 5.07 17.93
N LYS A 100 6.47 5.97 17.46
CA LYS A 100 5.25 6.39 18.19
C LYS A 100 4.05 5.49 17.94
N PHE A 101 4.18 4.50 17.05
CA PHE A 101 3.15 3.49 16.83
C PHE A 101 3.23 2.41 17.92
N SER A 102 2.12 1.71 18.13
CA SER A 102 2.05 0.62 19.11
C SER A 102 2.14 -0.73 18.39
N PRO A 103 3.02 -1.64 18.82
CA PRO A 103 3.10 -2.99 18.27
C PRO A 103 1.83 -3.81 18.48
N ASP A 104 0.98 -3.43 19.44
CA ASP A 104 -0.29 -4.12 19.75
C ASP A 104 -1.42 -3.72 18.78
N ARG A 105 -1.17 -2.75 17.88
CA ARG A 105 -2.14 -2.32 16.87
C ARG A 105 -1.58 -2.53 15.47
N ASN A 106 -2.26 -3.37 14.68
CA ASN A 106 -1.91 -3.60 13.29
C ASN A 106 -2.19 -2.32 12.49
N THR A 107 -1.14 -1.58 12.16
CA THR A 107 -1.26 -0.29 11.48
C THR A 107 -0.85 -0.43 10.01
N VAL A 108 -1.67 0.07 9.08
CA VAL A 108 -1.23 0.31 7.70
C VAL A 108 -0.91 1.80 7.52
N VAL A 109 0.29 2.10 7.03
CA VAL A 109 0.70 3.46 6.65
C VAL A 109 0.92 3.52 5.14
N ILE A 110 0.28 4.48 4.49
CA ILE A 110 0.29 4.63 3.03
C ILE A 110 0.92 5.96 2.66
N PHE A 111 2.00 5.90 1.91
CA PHE A 111 2.72 7.04 1.36
C PHE A 111 2.35 7.17 -0.12
N GLU A 112 1.45 8.10 -0.45
CA GLU A 112 0.95 8.32 -1.81
C GLU A 112 1.28 9.73 -2.30
N ASP A 113 1.70 9.84 -3.56
CA ASP A 113 2.11 11.10 -4.21
C ASP A 113 3.25 11.86 -3.50
N LEU A 114 4.14 11.13 -2.83
CA LEU A 114 5.29 11.72 -2.11
C LEU A 114 6.63 11.59 -2.86
N CYS A 115 6.67 10.91 -4.00
CA CYS A 115 7.93 10.57 -4.68
C CYS A 115 8.76 11.77 -5.13
N ALA A 116 8.13 12.93 -5.34
CA ALA A 116 8.80 14.18 -5.71
C ALA A 116 9.08 15.10 -4.51
N GLU A 117 8.76 14.66 -3.28
CA GLU A 117 9.04 15.43 -2.07
C GLU A 117 10.53 15.49 -1.75
N SER A 118 10.91 16.49 -0.96
CA SER A 118 12.30 16.74 -0.59
C SER A 118 12.94 15.53 0.13
N LYS A 119 14.28 15.47 0.08
CA LYS A 119 15.05 14.45 0.81
C LYS A 119 14.67 14.39 2.30
N LYS A 120 14.43 15.55 2.93
CA LYS A 120 13.98 15.63 4.34
C LYS A 120 12.67 14.87 4.59
N ILE A 121 11.74 14.90 3.66
CA ILE A 121 10.48 14.13 3.75
C ILE A 121 10.75 12.65 3.51
N GLN A 122 11.53 12.32 2.48
CA GLN A 122 11.89 10.93 2.18
C GLN A 122 12.61 10.24 3.34
N ASP A 123 13.55 10.93 4.01
CA ASP A 123 14.29 10.41 5.16
C ASP A 123 13.36 10.08 6.34
N ARG A 124 12.19 10.73 6.47
CA ARG A 124 11.16 10.40 7.47
C ARG A 124 10.33 9.17 7.09
N ILE A 125 10.26 8.83 5.81
CA ILE A 125 9.53 7.65 5.30
C ILE A 125 10.39 6.39 5.46
N VAL A 126 11.70 6.50 5.28
CA VAL A 126 12.64 5.35 5.30
C VAL A 126 12.49 4.43 6.54
N PRO A 127 12.38 4.94 7.79
CA PRO A 127 12.22 4.08 8.97
C PRO A 127 11.01 3.12 8.92
N TYR A 128 9.93 3.52 8.26
CA TYR A 128 8.73 2.68 8.07
C TYR A 128 9.02 1.42 7.26
N PHE A 129 10.02 1.47 6.36
CA PHE A 129 10.42 0.32 5.55
C PHE A 129 11.57 -0.47 6.17
N ILE A 130 12.33 0.09 7.10
CA ILE A 130 13.44 -0.62 7.74
C ILE A 130 12.99 -1.32 9.03
N SER A 131 12.38 -0.56 9.94
CA SER A 131 12.11 -1.00 11.32
C SER A 131 10.63 -0.95 11.71
N GLY A 132 9.75 -0.41 10.85
CA GLY A 132 8.31 -0.29 11.15
C GLY A 132 7.62 -1.59 11.58
N ARG A 133 8.10 -2.75 11.11
CA ARG A 133 7.59 -4.08 11.52
C ARG A 133 7.65 -4.31 13.04
N HIS A 134 8.63 -3.72 13.73
CA HIS A 134 8.77 -3.85 15.18
C HIS A 134 7.72 -3.04 15.96
N GLN A 135 7.00 -2.15 15.27
CA GLN A 135 5.95 -1.29 15.82
C GLN A 135 4.56 -1.66 15.26
N GLY A 136 4.39 -2.89 14.74
CA GLY A 136 3.12 -3.35 14.17
C GLY A 136 2.74 -2.66 12.85
N VAL A 137 3.68 -1.95 12.20
CA VAL A 137 3.41 -1.16 11.01
C VAL A 137 3.67 -1.95 9.72
N SER A 138 2.63 -2.05 8.90
CA SER A 138 2.74 -2.36 7.48
C SER A 138 2.80 -1.09 6.64
N SER A 139 3.72 -1.03 5.70
CA SER A 139 4.04 0.19 4.94
C SER A 139 3.75 0.00 3.46
N ILE A 140 3.04 0.95 2.85
CA ILE A 140 2.74 0.98 1.42
C ILE A 140 3.33 2.25 0.83
N TYR A 141 4.24 2.12 -0.15
CA TYR A 141 4.75 3.25 -0.92
C TYR A 141 4.17 3.21 -2.33
N VAL A 142 3.59 4.32 -2.79
CA VAL A 142 3.04 4.44 -4.14
C VAL A 142 3.91 5.38 -4.95
N SER A 143 4.41 4.87 -6.08
CA SER A 143 5.25 5.64 -7.00
C SER A 143 4.72 5.53 -8.43
N GLN A 144 5.09 6.50 -9.27
CA GLN A 144 4.86 6.38 -10.70
C GLN A 144 5.83 5.40 -11.35
N LYS A 145 7.12 5.51 -11.02
CA LYS A 145 8.18 4.67 -11.56
C LYS A 145 8.94 3.97 -10.44
N TYR A 146 9.36 2.74 -10.69
CA TYR A 146 10.18 1.99 -9.74
C TYR A 146 11.50 2.71 -9.47
N THR A 147 12.19 3.17 -10.52
CA THR A 147 13.51 3.82 -10.42
C THR A 147 13.50 5.14 -9.66
N GLN A 148 12.35 5.82 -9.55
CA GLN A 148 12.20 7.05 -8.76
C GLN A 148 12.03 6.77 -7.25
N THR A 149 11.70 5.54 -6.88
CA THR A 149 11.56 5.17 -5.47
C THR A 149 12.96 5.12 -4.82
N PRO A 150 13.15 5.72 -3.62
CA PRO A 150 14.41 5.67 -2.91
C PRO A 150 14.98 4.25 -2.83
N LYS A 151 16.27 4.10 -3.14
CA LYS A 151 16.94 2.80 -3.21
C LYS A 151 16.74 1.98 -1.93
N ILE A 152 16.89 2.62 -0.77
CA ILE A 152 16.72 1.98 0.53
C ILE A 152 15.31 1.44 0.77
N ILE A 153 14.28 2.10 0.25
CA ILE A 153 12.90 1.59 0.31
C ILE A 153 12.80 0.35 -0.57
N ARG A 154 13.30 0.42 -1.82
CA ARG A 154 13.26 -0.71 -2.78
C ARG A 154 13.93 -1.97 -2.24
N GLU A 155 15.10 -1.84 -1.63
CA GLU A 155 15.85 -2.98 -1.07
C GLU A 155 15.18 -3.58 0.18
N ASN A 156 14.27 -2.86 0.81
CA ASN A 156 13.57 -3.29 2.02
C ASN A 156 12.12 -3.69 1.78
N ILE A 157 11.64 -3.74 0.53
CA ILE A 157 10.27 -4.23 0.28
C ILE A 157 10.18 -5.73 0.47
N SER A 158 9.00 -6.17 0.89
CA SER A 158 8.62 -7.59 0.91
C SER A 158 7.74 -7.97 -0.28
N HIS A 159 7.05 -6.98 -0.87
CA HIS A 159 6.09 -7.18 -1.94
C HIS A 159 6.23 -6.04 -2.95
N LEU A 160 6.09 -6.37 -4.23
CA LEU A 160 6.14 -5.43 -5.34
C LEU A 160 4.91 -5.63 -6.24
N ALA A 161 4.18 -4.56 -6.52
CA ALA A 161 3.13 -4.53 -7.52
C ALA A 161 3.50 -3.54 -8.64
N LEU A 162 3.55 -4.03 -9.88
CA LEU A 162 3.87 -3.23 -11.05
C LEU A 162 2.64 -3.14 -11.96
N PHE A 163 2.23 -1.91 -12.25
CA PHE A 163 1.20 -1.58 -13.23
C PHE A 163 1.84 -0.97 -14.47
N ARG A 164 1.11 -0.95 -15.59
CA ARG A 164 1.54 -0.29 -16.82
C ARG A 164 1.92 1.18 -16.56
N GLY A 165 2.89 1.67 -17.33
CA GLY A 165 3.45 3.01 -17.16
C GLY A 165 4.51 3.13 -16.04
N SER A 166 4.88 2.03 -15.39
CA SER A 166 5.99 2.03 -14.41
C SER A 166 7.40 2.09 -15.03
N GLY A 167 7.49 2.02 -16.36
CA GLY A 167 8.72 1.97 -17.15
C GLY A 167 8.50 1.27 -18.50
N SER A 168 9.55 1.18 -19.32
CA SER A 168 9.56 0.33 -20.53
C SER A 168 9.49 -1.16 -20.16
N ARG A 169 9.24 -2.04 -21.15
CA ARG A 169 9.33 -3.49 -20.96
C ARG A 169 10.69 -3.90 -20.38
N ASP A 170 11.76 -3.28 -20.87
CA ASP A 170 13.12 -3.57 -20.41
C ASP A 170 13.35 -3.07 -18.98
N ASP A 171 12.77 -1.93 -18.61
CA ASP A 171 12.77 -1.48 -17.20
C ASP A 171 12.09 -2.49 -16.31
N ILE A 172 10.89 -2.94 -16.68
CA ILE A 172 10.13 -3.93 -15.89
C ILE A 172 10.91 -5.24 -15.80
N SER A 173 11.51 -5.70 -16.90
CA SER A 173 12.37 -6.90 -16.94
C SER A 173 13.54 -6.77 -15.97
N ARG A 174 14.30 -5.67 -16.03
CA ARG A 174 15.40 -5.39 -15.11
C ARG A 174 14.96 -5.36 -13.65
N VAL A 175 13.79 -4.81 -13.36
CA VAL A 175 13.24 -4.79 -12.00
C VAL A 175 12.92 -6.20 -11.53
N VAL A 176 12.17 -6.98 -12.32
CA VAL A 176 11.75 -8.33 -11.93
C VAL A 176 12.96 -9.27 -11.78
N HIS A 177 13.99 -9.12 -12.62
CA HIS A 177 15.25 -9.89 -12.51
C HIS A 177 15.98 -9.68 -11.18
N GLN A 178 15.75 -8.57 -10.46
CA GLN A 178 16.30 -8.36 -9.10
C GLN A 178 15.64 -9.24 -8.03
N TYR A 179 14.48 -9.83 -8.32
CA TYR A 179 13.66 -10.56 -7.36
C TYR A 179 13.43 -12.04 -7.75
N THR A 180 14.21 -12.57 -8.70
CA THR A 180 14.04 -13.95 -9.17
C THR A 180 15.35 -14.60 -9.59
N ASP A 181 15.56 -15.84 -9.14
CA ASP A 181 16.70 -16.66 -9.55
C ASP A 181 16.52 -17.26 -10.95
N ASN A 182 15.34 -17.11 -11.57
CA ASN A 182 15.06 -17.62 -12.91
C ASN A 182 14.58 -16.51 -13.87
N PRO A 183 15.51 -15.71 -14.41
CA PRO A 183 15.21 -14.62 -15.35
C PRO A 183 14.43 -15.08 -16.59
N LYS A 184 14.69 -16.29 -17.11
CA LYS A 184 14.00 -16.83 -18.29
C LYS A 184 12.51 -17.07 -18.02
N LYS A 185 12.18 -17.65 -16.86
CA LYS A 185 10.79 -17.86 -16.43
C LYS A 185 10.09 -16.53 -16.20
N ALA A 186 10.77 -15.57 -15.58
CA ALA A 186 10.26 -14.23 -15.38
C ALA A 186 9.93 -13.53 -16.71
N SER A 187 10.83 -13.55 -17.69
CA SER A 187 10.59 -12.96 -19.00
C SER A 187 9.36 -13.55 -19.71
N LYS A 188 9.14 -14.88 -19.61
CA LYS A 188 7.93 -15.53 -20.15
C LYS A 188 6.65 -15.02 -19.48
N ILE A 189 6.67 -14.84 -18.16
CA ILE A 189 5.52 -14.29 -17.40
C ILE A 189 5.27 -12.84 -17.80
N ILE A 190 6.31 -12.02 -17.87
CA ILE A 190 6.24 -10.62 -18.28
C ILE A 190 5.64 -10.53 -19.68
N ASP A 191 6.13 -11.32 -20.63
CA ASP A 191 5.64 -11.32 -22.01
C ASP A 191 4.18 -11.73 -22.10
N LYS A 192 3.72 -12.67 -21.25
CA LYS A 192 2.31 -13.07 -21.19
C LYS A 192 1.39 -11.97 -20.67
N HIS A 193 1.84 -11.13 -19.74
CA HIS A 193 0.98 -10.16 -19.04
C HIS A 193 1.15 -8.71 -19.53
N LEU A 194 2.24 -8.41 -20.26
CA LEU A 194 2.46 -7.09 -20.87
C LEU A 194 2.06 -7.04 -22.35
N ARG A 195 1.89 -8.19 -23.02
CA ARG A 195 1.27 -8.26 -24.34
C ARG A 195 -0.25 -8.33 -24.19
N GLU A 196 -0.86 -7.16 -24.35
CA GLU A 196 -2.18 -6.87 -24.92
C GLU A 196 -2.34 -5.35 -24.92
#